data_AF-A0A961FL19-F1
#
_entry.id   AF-A0A961FL19-F1
#
_cell.length_a   1.000
_cell.length_b   1.000
_cell.length_c   1.000
_cell.angle_alpha   90.00
_cell.angle_beta   90.00
_cell.angle_gamma   90.00
#
_symmetry.space_group_name_H-M   'P 1'
#
loop_
_entity.id
_entity.type
_entity.pdbx_description
1 polymer ?
#
loop_
_entity_poly.entity_id
_entity_poly.type
_entity_poly.pdbx_seq_one_letter_code
_entity_poly.pdbx_strand_id
1 'polypeptide(L)'
;MSRRLVSRLGLLMVALATANAPAGIARIEIEPLWKGVPINQPDLWLERSGHDEISLSRLDFLLSEPVVEDAAGRRFTRANWFQLVSLTDPAEPVLIDELPDLPISAIEFTVGVSDAINAADPNQWPPSHPLHPQRSNLHWSWQGGYIFFAVEGRWRDVDAAQTGGFAFHLGNAPHRMRVRLKVEAPLAAPQTIRLGLNLEAILGDTASLDLTEQVSTHGREGDALAMNLKRNVEEAFSVETVEPLQLASFQKNAVPDGSAIGTPYRFTISRGFPIPRLPTDYPLTEERVALGRRLFADGQLSRDGRVSCASCHPAATAFADPQVFSIGLDGQKTPRHSMPLLNLAWKHA
;
A
#
# COMPACT_ATOMS: atom_id res chain seq x y z
N MET A 1 -69.24 24.34 -22.05
CA MET A 1 -68.63 24.51 -20.71
C MET A 1 -67.90 23.21 -20.37
N SER A 2 -66.63 23.08 -20.76
CA SER A 2 -65.44 23.25 -19.89
C SER A 2 -65.50 22.43 -18.59
N ARG A 3 -64.67 21.38 -18.50
CA ARG A 3 -63.47 21.41 -17.65
C ARG A 3 -62.56 20.20 -17.89
N ARG A 4 -61.31 20.51 -18.19
CA ARG A 4 -60.17 19.60 -18.36
C ARG A 4 -59.68 19.09 -17.00
N LEU A 5 -59.21 17.84 -16.99
CA LEU A 5 -58.36 17.27 -15.96
C LEU A 5 -57.13 18.16 -15.71
N VAL A 6 -56.77 18.35 -14.45
CA VAL A 6 -55.40 18.69 -14.06
C VAL A 6 -54.97 17.75 -12.93
N SER A 7 -54.01 16.91 -13.29
CA SER A 7 -53.21 16.04 -12.43
C SER A 7 -52.45 16.88 -11.40
N ARG A 8 -52.51 16.51 -10.12
CA ARG A 8 -51.58 16.99 -9.09
C ARG A 8 -50.48 15.94 -8.92
N LEU A 9 -49.34 16.18 -9.57
CA LEU A 9 -48.09 15.49 -9.28
C LEU A 9 -47.58 16.01 -7.92
N GLY A 10 -47.67 15.17 -6.88
CA GLY A 10 -46.96 15.40 -5.63
C GLY A 10 -45.52 14.93 -5.78
N LEU A 11 -44.57 15.85 -5.83
CA LEU A 11 -43.15 15.55 -5.83
C LEU A 11 -42.74 15.18 -4.40
N LEU A 12 -42.61 13.88 -4.12
CA LEU A 12 -42.06 13.40 -2.86
C LEU A 12 -40.53 13.53 -2.94
N MET A 13 -39.98 14.59 -2.34
CA MET A 13 -38.53 14.68 -2.13
C MET A 13 -38.13 13.62 -1.09
N VAL A 14 -37.54 12.52 -1.57
CA VAL A 14 -36.81 11.59 -0.72
C VAL A 14 -35.47 12.26 -0.40
N ALA A 15 -35.35 12.78 0.82
CA ALA A 15 -34.07 13.17 1.38
C ALA A 15 -33.22 11.89 1.50
N LEU A 16 -32.27 11.70 0.58
CA LEU A 16 -31.21 10.73 0.76
C LEU A 16 -30.37 11.19 1.95
N ALA A 17 -30.49 10.50 3.08
CA ALA A 17 -29.54 10.60 4.15
C ALA A 17 -28.17 10.21 3.58
N THR A 18 -27.27 11.18 3.48
CA THR A 18 -25.87 10.96 3.15
C THR A 18 -25.27 10.15 4.28
N ALA A 19 -25.03 8.87 4.05
CA ALA A 19 -24.14 8.08 4.90
C ALA A 19 -22.77 8.76 4.86
N ASN A 20 -22.24 9.17 6.01
CA ASN A 20 -20.89 9.68 6.13
C ASN A 20 -19.91 8.61 5.63
N ALA A 21 -19.35 8.82 4.44
CA ALA A 21 -18.15 8.10 4.03
C ALA A 21 -17.02 8.41 5.04
N PRO A 22 -16.16 7.45 5.38
CA PRO A 22 -14.98 7.75 6.18
C PRO A 22 -14.12 8.80 5.44
N ALA A 23 -13.55 9.73 6.20
CA ALA A 23 -12.74 10.86 5.71
C ALA A 23 -11.67 10.44 4.67
N GLY A 24 -11.40 11.35 3.72
CA GLY A 24 -10.63 11.16 2.49
C GLY A 24 -9.40 10.27 2.58
N ILE A 25 -9.40 9.16 1.84
CA ILE A 25 -8.25 8.30 1.64
C ILE A 25 -7.55 8.73 0.34
N ALA A 26 -6.27 9.10 0.39
CA ALA A 26 -5.45 9.18 -0.82
C ALA A 26 -4.48 7.98 -0.86
N ARG A 27 -4.68 7.09 -1.82
CA ARG A 27 -3.70 6.07 -2.18
C ARG A 27 -2.57 6.77 -2.94
N ILE A 28 -1.34 6.66 -2.47
CA ILE A 28 -0.17 7.14 -3.20
C ILE A 28 0.45 5.95 -3.91
N GLU A 29 0.62 6.06 -5.22
CA GLU A 29 1.38 5.07 -5.99
C GLU A 29 2.65 5.75 -6.46
N ILE A 30 3.80 5.13 -6.26
CA ILE A 30 5.07 5.67 -6.76
C ILE A 30 5.59 4.71 -7.81
N GLU A 31 5.79 5.24 -9.02
CA GLU A 31 6.29 4.47 -10.16
C GLU A 31 7.65 5.02 -10.58
N PRO A 32 8.70 4.19 -10.62
CA PRO A 32 9.98 4.61 -11.20
C PRO A 32 9.84 4.74 -12.71
N LEU A 33 10.32 5.87 -13.24
CA LEU A 33 10.25 6.23 -14.65
C LEU A 33 11.65 6.36 -15.25
N TRP A 34 11.83 5.85 -16.47
CA TRP A 34 13.01 6.12 -17.31
C TRP A 34 12.55 6.73 -18.63
N LYS A 35 13.07 7.90 -19.01
CA LYS A 35 12.61 8.65 -20.21
C LYS A 35 11.08 8.82 -20.26
N GLY A 36 10.47 9.00 -19.08
CA GLY A 36 9.01 9.15 -18.91
C GLY A 36 8.20 7.85 -19.00
N VAL A 37 8.84 6.68 -19.11
CA VAL A 37 8.17 5.38 -19.20
C VAL A 37 8.36 4.60 -17.89
N PRO A 38 7.30 4.01 -17.31
CA PRO A 38 7.43 3.16 -16.12
C PRO A 38 8.36 1.98 -16.34
N ILE A 39 9.24 1.73 -15.37
CA ILE A 39 10.08 0.54 -15.32
C ILE A 39 9.65 -0.34 -14.15
N ASN A 40 9.36 -1.61 -14.39
CA ASN A 40 8.86 -2.53 -13.36
C ASN A 40 9.56 -3.89 -13.39
N GLN A 41 10.71 -3.96 -14.06
CA GLN A 41 11.50 -5.17 -14.19
C GLN A 41 12.91 -4.92 -13.66
N PRO A 42 13.39 -5.75 -12.72
CA PRO A 42 14.79 -5.72 -12.36
C PRO A 42 15.64 -6.12 -13.58
N ASP A 43 16.87 -5.67 -13.59
CA ASP A 43 17.89 -5.98 -14.59
C ASP A 43 17.61 -5.47 -16.03
N LEU A 44 16.54 -4.70 -16.27
CA LEU A 44 16.29 -4.04 -17.55
C LEU A 44 17.44 -3.07 -17.89
N TRP A 45 18.02 -3.21 -19.08
CA TRP A 45 19.04 -2.28 -19.58
C TRP A 45 18.40 -1.00 -20.11
N LEU A 46 18.89 0.13 -19.63
CA LEU A 46 18.39 1.47 -19.84
C LEU A 46 19.51 2.31 -20.47
N GLU A 47 19.26 2.83 -21.67
CA GLU A 47 20.22 3.65 -22.41
C GLU A 47 20.34 5.07 -21.81
N ARG A 48 21.56 5.47 -21.47
CA ARG A 48 21.97 6.84 -21.11
C ARG A 48 22.40 7.60 -22.38
N SER A 49 22.47 8.93 -22.36
CA SER A 49 23.13 9.63 -23.47
C SER A 49 24.62 9.31 -23.48
N GLY A 50 25.20 9.15 -24.68
CA GLY A 50 26.61 8.77 -24.84
C GLY A 50 26.88 7.28 -25.06
N HIS A 51 25.87 6.46 -25.41
CA HIS A 51 25.98 5.01 -25.70
C HIS A 51 26.24 4.09 -24.49
N ASP A 52 26.37 4.64 -23.29
CA ASP A 52 26.35 3.86 -22.05
C ASP A 52 24.95 3.32 -21.73
N GLU A 53 24.90 2.17 -21.08
CA GLU A 53 23.66 1.62 -20.53
C GLU A 53 23.81 1.26 -19.06
N ILE A 54 22.71 1.38 -18.32
CA ILE A 54 22.61 0.93 -16.93
C ILE A 54 21.51 -0.09 -16.73
N SER A 55 21.63 -0.91 -15.70
CA SER A 55 20.67 -1.90 -15.32
C SER A 55 20.51 -1.88 -13.80
N LEU A 56 19.27 -1.79 -13.32
CA LEU A 56 18.98 -1.62 -11.90
C LEU A 56 18.71 -2.97 -11.25
N SER A 57 19.48 -3.29 -10.21
CA SER A 57 19.25 -4.48 -9.37
C SER A 57 18.56 -4.13 -8.05
N ARG A 58 18.58 -2.85 -7.65
CA ARG A 58 17.93 -2.37 -6.42
C ARG A 58 17.53 -0.91 -6.56
N LEU A 59 16.33 -0.59 -6.06
CA LEU A 59 15.90 0.77 -5.79
C LEU A 59 14.97 0.71 -4.59
N ASP A 60 15.48 1.05 -3.41
CA ASP A 60 14.75 1.02 -2.15
C ASP A 60 14.88 2.36 -1.43
N PHE A 61 13.81 2.86 -0.84
CA PHE A 61 13.86 4.08 -0.04
C PHE A 61 12.78 4.13 1.03
N LEU A 62 13.06 4.91 2.08
CA LEU A 62 12.16 5.13 3.20
C LEU A 62 11.44 6.46 3.03
N LEU A 63 10.13 6.48 3.25
CA LEU A 63 9.34 7.70 3.34
C LEU A 63 8.89 7.95 4.79
N SER A 64 8.87 9.22 5.19
CA SER A 64 8.36 9.65 6.50
C SER A 64 7.79 11.07 6.46
N GLU A 65 7.20 11.51 7.57
CA GLU A 65 6.72 12.88 7.78
C GLU A 65 5.83 13.41 6.64
N PRO A 66 4.72 12.71 6.32
CA PRO A 66 3.83 13.17 5.28
C PRO A 66 3.12 14.43 5.77
N VAL A 67 3.02 15.40 4.86
CA VAL A 67 2.31 16.65 5.05
C VAL A 67 1.38 16.86 3.87
N VAL A 68 0.16 17.25 4.17
CA VAL A 68 -0.83 17.64 3.17
C VAL A 68 -1.21 19.08 3.40
N GLU A 69 -1.31 19.85 2.33
CA GLU A 69 -1.70 21.25 2.36
C GLU A 69 -3.01 21.46 1.61
N ASP A 70 -3.92 22.24 2.16
CA ASP A 70 -5.18 22.60 1.50
C ASP A 70 -5.07 23.87 0.66
N ALA A 71 -6.15 24.25 -0.03
CA ALA A 71 -6.19 25.47 -0.84
C ALA A 71 -6.02 26.78 -0.02
N ALA A 72 -6.20 26.73 1.30
CA ALA A 72 -5.99 27.87 2.21
C ALA A 72 -4.58 27.91 2.81
N GLY A 73 -3.69 26.96 2.43
CA GLY A 73 -2.34 26.85 2.95
C GLY A 73 -2.25 26.19 4.34
N ARG A 74 -3.34 25.62 4.86
CA ARG A 74 -3.33 24.88 6.13
C ARG A 74 -2.64 23.54 5.92
N ARG A 75 -1.69 23.22 6.81
CA ARG A 75 -0.86 22.02 6.75
C ARG A 75 -1.34 20.98 7.77
N PHE A 76 -1.50 19.75 7.32
CA PHE A 76 -1.92 18.59 8.10
C PHE A 76 -0.80 17.56 8.05
N THR A 77 -0.38 17.04 9.20
CA THR A 77 0.73 16.10 9.31
C THR A 77 0.27 14.78 9.91
N ARG A 78 1.01 13.70 9.63
CA ARG A 78 0.81 12.41 10.28
C ARG A 78 2.06 12.00 11.06
N ALA A 79 1.90 11.79 12.36
CA ALA A 79 2.97 11.28 13.20
C ALA A 79 3.14 9.78 13.02
N ASN A 80 4.35 9.26 13.25
CA ASN A 80 4.66 7.82 13.21
C ASN A 80 4.28 7.11 11.90
N TRP A 81 4.28 7.84 10.79
CA TRP A 81 4.06 7.27 9.47
C TRP A 81 5.40 6.99 8.78
N PHE A 82 5.58 5.75 8.36
CA PHE A 82 6.75 5.29 7.63
C PHE A 82 6.32 4.36 6.51
N GLN A 83 6.98 4.45 5.37
CA GLN A 83 6.77 3.53 4.25
C GLN A 83 8.10 3.09 3.66
N LEU A 84 8.18 1.81 3.30
CA LEU A 84 9.24 1.27 2.45
C LEU A 84 8.72 1.24 1.02
N VAL A 85 9.49 1.79 0.09
CA VAL A 85 9.27 1.64 -1.35
C VAL A 85 10.42 0.80 -1.90
N SER A 86 10.11 -0.21 -2.71
CA SER A 86 11.09 -1.11 -3.30
C SER A 86 10.73 -1.48 -4.73
N LEU A 87 11.72 -1.48 -5.63
CA LEU A 87 11.60 -1.96 -7.00
C LEU A 87 11.53 -3.49 -7.09
N THR A 88 12.21 -4.20 -6.19
CA THR A 88 12.30 -5.67 -6.21
C THR A 88 11.15 -6.34 -5.44
N ASP A 89 10.42 -5.57 -4.62
CA ASP A 89 9.19 -5.98 -3.95
C ASP A 89 8.09 -4.89 -4.05
N PRO A 90 7.54 -4.63 -5.27
CA PRO A 90 6.59 -3.55 -5.51
C PRO A 90 5.17 -3.83 -5.01
N ALA A 91 4.94 -4.89 -4.22
CA ALA A 91 3.61 -5.45 -3.96
C ALA A 91 2.73 -4.62 -2.98
N GLU A 92 3.27 -3.65 -2.27
CA GLU A 92 2.52 -2.85 -1.29
C GLU A 92 2.31 -1.40 -1.80
N PRO A 93 1.10 -1.01 -2.23
CA PRO A 93 0.81 0.39 -2.54
C PRO A 93 1.04 1.28 -1.31
N VAL A 94 1.61 2.47 -1.51
CA VAL A 94 1.88 3.42 -0.42
C VAL A 94 0.56 4.06 0.03
N LEU A 95 0.10 3.75 1.23
CA LEU A 95 -1.12 4.37 1.77
C LEU A 95 -0.75 5.55 2.66
N ILE A 96 -1.10 6.77 2.21
CA ILE A 96 -1.24 7.90 3.13
C ILE A 96 -2.71 7.93 3.54
N ASP A 97 -3.03 7.13 4.55
CA ASP A 97 -4.35 7.17 5.20
C ASP A 97 -4.42 8.32 6.24
N GLU A 98 -5.62 8.53 6.82
CA GLU A 98 -5.92 9.61 7.78
C GLU A 98 -5.76 11.04 7.22
N LEU A 99 -5.94 11.23 5.90
CA LEU A 99 -5.93 12.57 5.33
C LEU A 99 -7.21 13.36 5.66
N PRO A 100 -7.11 14.70 5.75
CA PRO A 100 -8.29 15.54 5.95
C PRO A 100 -9.27 15.40 4.77
N ASP A 101 -10.56 15.35 5.08
CA ASP A 101 -11.66 15.34 4.10
C ASP A 101 -11.87 16.74 3.48
N LEU A 102 -10.84 17.25 2.81
CA LEU A 102 -10.76 18.60 2.26
C LEU A 102 -9.95 18.60 0.94
N PRO A 103 -10.25 19.50 -0.01
CA PRO A 103 -9.43 19.67 -1.21
C PRO A 103 -7.97 20.00 -0.85
N ILE A 104 -7.03 19.33 -1.50
CA ILE A 104 -5.60 19.54 -1.28
C ILE A 104 -4.97 20.28 -2.46
N SER A 105 -3.96 21.08 -2.15
CA SER A 105 -3.19 21.89 -3.09
C SER A 105 -1.73 21.41 -3.21
N ALA A 106 -1.23 20.69 -2.20
CA ALA A 106 0.09 20.09 -2.22
C ALA A 106 0.20 18.88 -1.28
N ILE A 107 1.12 17.99 -1.63
CA ILE A 107 1.64 16.94 -0.75
C ILE A 107 3.13 17.18 -0.53
N GLU A 108 3.62 16.85 0.64
CA GLU A 108 5.02 16.90 1.00
C GLU A 108 5.35 15.65 1.81
N PHE A 109 6.53 15.09 1.59
CA PHE A 109 7.03 13.95 2.36
C PHE A 109 8.55 14.02 2.40
N THR A 110 9.13 13.26 3.32
CA THR A 110 10.57 13.13 3.43
C THR A 110 11.01 11.76 2.94
N VAL A 111 11.98 11.73 2.02
CA VAL A 111 12.78 10.52 1.78
C VAL A 111 13.88 10.46 2.85
N GLY A 112 13.80 9.45 3.71
CA GLY A 112 14.59 9.29 4.92
C GLY A 112 13.78 9.42 6.20
N VAL A 113 14.46 9.34 7.34
CA VAL A 113 13.87 9.45 8.69
C VAL A 113 14.46 10.65 9.45
N SER A 114 13.82 11.07 10.54
CA SER A 114 14.35 12.15 11.39
C SER A 114 15.61 11.72 12.13
N ASP A 115 16.42 12.68 12.57
CA ASP A 115 17.68 12.39 13.30
C ASP A 115 17.45 11.54 14.56
N ALA A 116 16.34 11.79 15.26
CA ALA A 116 15.96 11.03 16.44
C ALA A 116 15.66 9.56 16.11
N ILE A 117 14.96 9.29 15.00
CA ILE A 117 14.70 7.92 14.53
C ILE A 117 15.98 7.30 13.98
N ASN A 118 16.82 8.08 13.30
CA ASN A 118 18.07 7.62 12.72
C ASN A 118 19.06 7.12 13.78
N ALA A 119 19.06 7.76 14.96
CA ALA A 119 19.91 7.41 16.09
C ALA A 119 19.29 6.37 17.05
N ALA A 120 18.03 5.98 16.85
CA ALA A 120 17.33 5.03 17.73
C ALA A 120 17.70 3.57 17.40
N ASP A 121 17.49 2.66 18.38
CA ASP A 121 17.67 1.23 18.16
C ASP A 121 16.66 0.72 17.12
N PRO A 122 17.10 0.21 15.95
CA PRO A 122 16.19 -0.24 14.91
C PRO A 122 15.44 -1.53 15.29
N ASN A 123 15.89 -2.27 16.31
CA ASN A 123 15.21 -3.48 16.80
C ASN A 123 13.99 -3.18 17.69
N GLN A 124 13.73 -1.89 18.00
CA GLN A 124 12.50 -1.50 18.67
C GLN A 124 11.26 -1.70 17.78
N TRP A 125 11.46 -1.79 16.47
CA TRP A 125 10.40 -1.98 15.50
C TRP A 125 10.04 -3.46 15.35
N PRO A 126 8.76 -3.83 15.18
CA PRO A 126 8.40 -5.22 14.90
C PRO A 126 8.96 -5.66 13.53
N PRO A 127 9.20 -6.97 13.31
CA PRO A 127 9.82 -7.46 12.06
C PRO A 127 9.10 -7.07 10.77
N SER A 128 7.80 -6.79 10.84
CA SER A 128 6.98 -6.34 9.72
C SER A 128 7.00 -4.82 9.50
N HIS A 129 7.66 -4.04 10.35
CA HIS A 129 7.69 -2.58 10.25
C HIS A 129 8.67 -2.08 9.17
N PRO A 130 8.36 -1.00 8.42
CA PRO A 130 9.22 -0.49 7.35
C PRO A 130 10.65 -0.14 7.80
N LEU A 131 10.82 0.23 9.07
CA LEU A 131 12.12 0.56 9.65
C LEU A 131 12.86 -0.63 10.28
N HIS A 132 12.29 -1.84 10.25
CA HIS A 132 13.01 -2.99 10.78
C HIS A 132 14.12 -3.43 9.81
N PRO A 133 15.38 -3.62 10.26
CA PRO A 133 16.51 -3.89 9.36
C PRO A 133 16.34 -5.14 8.50
N GLN A 134 15.72 -6.20 9.04
CA GLN A 134 15.46 -7.42 8.28
C GLN A 134 14.36 -7.27 7.23
N ARG A 135 13.49 -6.24 7.37
CA ARG A 135 12.46 -5.95 6.38
C ARG A 135 12.98 -5.05 5.28
N SER A 136 13.61 -3.93 5.63
CA SER A 136 14.01 -2.93 4.63
C SER A 136 15.40 -3.14 4.06
N ASN A 137 16.30 -3.80 4.80
CA ASN A 137 17.72 -3.86 4.46
C ASN A 137 18.32 -2.45 4.21
N LEU A 138 17.77 -1.41 4.85
CA LEU A 138 18.12 0.00 4.70
C LEU A 138 18.73 0.57 6.00
N HIS A 139 19.58 -0.20 6.66
CA HIS A 139 20.25 0.21 7.90
C HIS A 139 21.67 -0.34 7.96
N TRP A 140 22.67 0.53 8.08
CA TRP A 140 24.08 0.10 8.10
C TRP A 140 24.47 -0.51 9.44
N SER A 141 24.35 0.26 10.52
CA SER A 141 24.70 -0.11 11.88
C SER A 141 24.18 0.95 12.85
N TRP A 142 24.27 0.70 14.14
CA TRP A 142 23.88 1.69 15.16
C TRP A 142 24.72 2.99 15.12
N GLN A 143 25.94 2.95 14.55
CA GLN A 143 26.78 4.14 14.34
C GLN A 143 26.50 4.81 12.99
N GLY A 144 26.09 4.02 11.99
CA GLY A 144 25.87 4.48 10.62
C GLY A 144 24.44 4.94 10.33
N GLY A 145 23.46 4.51 11.13
CA GLY A 145 22.04 4.85 10.96
C GLY A 145 21.40 4.18 9.74
N TYR A 146 20.29 4.77 9.31
CA TYR A 146 19.50 4.32 8.15
C TYR A 146 20.07 4.84 6.83
N ILE A 147 19.92 4.00 5.82
CA ILE A 147 20.02 4.36 4.42
C ILE A 147 18.64 4.88 4.01
N PHE A 148 18.56 6.14 3.60
CA PHE A 148 17.30 6.79 3.22
C PHE A 148 16.89 6.43 1.80
N PHE A 149 17.87 6.30 0.90
CA PHE A 149 17.68 5.96 -0.50
C PHE A 149 18.86 5.11 -0.98
N ALA A 150 18.58 3.91 -1.48
CA ALA A 150 19.55 2.98 -2.01
C ALA A 150 19.24 2.68 -3.47
N VAL A 151 20.20 2.89 -4.35
CA VAL A 151 20.11 2.48 -5.75
C VAL A 151 21.38 1.77 -6.17
N GLU A 152 21.23 0.57 -6.71
CA GLU A 152 22.33 -0.32 -7.06
C GLU A 152 22.06 -0.93 -8.43
N GLY A 153 23.14 -1.26 -9.13
CA GLY A 153 23.02 -1.79 -10.47
C GLY A 153 24.33 -2.05 -11.17
N ARG A 154 24.22 -2.19 -12.48
CA ARG A 154 25.33 -2.45 -13.40
C ARG A 154 25.35 -1.36 -14.45
N TRP A 155 26.53 -1.07 -14.97
CA TRP A 155 26.70 -0.23 -16.13
C TRP A 155 27.53 -0.96 -17.19
N ARG A 156 27.32 -0.60 -18.45
CA ARG A 156 28.17 -1.01 -19.56
C ARG A 156 28.38 0.15 -20.52
N ASP A 157 29.63 0.36 -20.89
CA ASP A 157 30.00 1.18 -22.03
C ASP A 157 29.96 0.27 -23.27
N VAL A 158 29.01 0.55 -24.16
CA VAL A 158 28.75 -0.28 -25.34
C VAL A 158 29.87 -0.13 -26.37
N ASP A 159 30.55 1.03 -26.40
CA ASP A 159 31.61 1.34 -27.36
C ASP A 159 32.98 0.84 -26.89
N ALA A 160 33.30 0.99 -25.59
CA ALA A 160 34.55 0.53 -25.00
C ALA A 160 34.53 -0.94 -24.53
N ALA A 161 33.37 -1.61 -24.62
CA ALA A 161 33.14 -2.96 -24.10
C ALA A 161 33.50 -3.11 -22.61
N GLN A 162 33.39 -2.03 -21.85
CA GLN A 162 33.64 -2.00 -20.41
C GLN A 162 32.33 -2.28 -19.65
N THR A 163 32.41 -2.96 -18.52
CA THR A 163 31.26 -3.15 -17.63
C THR A 163 31.68 -2.95 -16.18
N GLY A 164 30.75 -2.50 -15.35
CA GLY A 164 30.97 -2.31 -13.92
C GLY A 164 29.68 -2.42 -13.12
N GLY A 165 29.82 -2.31 -11.80
CA GLY A 165 28.71 -2.20 -10.86
C GLY A 165 28.71 -0.83 -10.21
N PHE A 166 27.55 -0.38 -9.75
CA PHE A 166 27.43 0.81 -8.92
C PHE A 166 26.52 0.58 -7.71
N ALA A 167 26.78 1.30 -6.63
CA ALA A 167 25.98 1.28 -5.40
C ALA A 167 25.98 2.65 -4.73
N PHE A 168 24.85 3.34 -4.80
CA PHE A 168 24.67 4.66 -4.20
C PHE A 168 23.70 4.57 -3.03
N HIS A 169 24.23 4.81 -1.83
CA HIS A 169 23.46 4.81 -0.60
C HIS A 169 23.51 6.20 0.03
N LEU A 170 22.37 6.88 0.03
CA LEU A 170 22.20 8.17 0.69
C LEU A 170 21.59 7.92 2.06
N GLY A 171 22.25 8.35 3.12
CA GLY A 171 21.78 8.15 4.50
C GLY A 171 22.38 9.18 5.44
N ASN A 172 21.96 9.14 6.70
CA ASN A 172 22.27 10.14 7.73
C ASN A 172 21.65 11.53 7.51
N ALA A 173 21.65 12.33 8.57
CA ALA A 173 21.01 13.65 8.65
C ALA A 173 21.25 14.57 7.43
N PRO A 174 22.48 14.69 6.86
CA PRO A 174 22.72 15.60 5.74
C PRO A 174 22.00 15.20 4.44
N HIS A 175 21.66 13.92 4.28
CA HIS A 175 21.05 13.38 3.07
C HIS A 175 19.54 13.19 3.19
N ARG A 176 18.92 13.81 4.18
CA ARG A 176 17.47 13.85 4.32
C ARG A 176 16.86 14.70 3.20
N MET A 177 15.91 14.15 2.46
CA MET A 177 15.41 14.77 1.22
C MET A 177 13.94 15.13 1.37
N ARG A 178 13.60 16.41 1.27
CA ARG A 178 12.22 16.87 1.41
C ARG A 178 11.61 17.12 0.03
N VAL A 179 10.60 16.35 -0.31
CA VAL A 179 9.90 16.44 -1.58
C VAL A 179 8.57 17.12 -1.35
N ARG A 180 8.26 18.15 -2.15
CA ARG A 180 6.98 18.85 -2.12
C ARG A 180 6.43 18.99 -3.52
N LEU A 181 5.23 18.46 -3.73
CA LEU A 181 4.56 18.39 -5.01
C LEU A 181 3.24 19.15 -4.95
N LYS A 182 3.00 20.01 -5.94
CA LYS A 182 1.67 20.61 -6.11
C LYS A 182 0.73 19.55 -6.65
N VAL A 183 -0.44 19.44 -6.02
CA VAL A 183 -1.49 18.48 -6.39
C VAL A 183 -2.79 19.25 -6.45
N GLU A 184 -3.51 19.15 -7.56
CA GLU A 184 -4.89 19.65 -7.65
C GLU A 184 -5.84 18.46 -7.53
N ALA A 185 -6.20 18.09 -6.30
CA ALA A 185 -7.07 16.96 -6.04
C ALA A 185 -8.30 17.39 -5.22
N PRO A 186 -9.52 17.25 -5.75
CA PRO A 186 -10.72 17.33 -4.94
C PRO A 186 -10.81 16.05 -4.10
N LEU A 187 -10.15 16.00 -2.93
CA LEU A 187 -10.27 14.85 -1.99
C LEU A 187 -11.66 14.77 -1.32
N ALA A 188 -12.71 15.31 -1.92
CA ALA A 188 -14.10 15.09 -1.50
C ALA A 188 -14.57 13.63 -1.72
N ALA A 189 -13.71 12.78 -2.29
CA ALA A 189 -13.84 11.34 -2.41
C ALA A 189 -12.44 10.71 -2.34
N PRO A 190 -12.31 9.41 -1.99
CA PRO A 190 -11.03 8.71 -2.07
C PRO A 190 -10.39 8.83 -3.46
N GLN A 191 -9.10 9.14 -3.53
CA GLN A 191 -8.33 9.30 -4.78
C GLN A 191 -7.11 8.38 -4.79
N THR A 192 -6.63 8.04 -5.98
CA THR A 192 -5.27 7.57 -6.22
C THR A 192 -4.46 8.72 -6.80
N ILE A 193 -3.38 9.10 -6.13
CA ILE A 193 -2.38 10.05 -6.62
C ILE A 193 -1.17 9.23 -7.05
N ARG A 194 -0.90 9.19 -8.36
CA ARG A 194 0.30 8.53 -8.88
C ARG A 194 1.43 9.54 -8.99
N LEU A 195 2.56 9.16 -8.43
CA LEU A 195 3.80 9.93 -8.44
C LEU A 195 4.82 9.22 -9.31
N GLY A 196 5.46 9.97 -10.19
CA GLY A 196 6.59 9.50 -10.97
C GLY A 196 7.87 9.75 -10.20
N LEU A 197 8.81 8.80 -10.22
CA LEU A 197 10.19 9.00 -9.80
C LEU A 197 11.09 8.93 -11.05
N ASN A 198 11.54 10.08 -11.55
CA ASN A 198 12.37 10.18 -12.74
C ASN A 198 13.81 9.74 -12.46
N LEU A 199 14.14 8.49 -12.80
CA LEU A 199 15.46 7.93 -12.59
C LEU A 199 16.50 8.43 -13.60
N GLU A 200 16.08 8.95 -14.75
CA GLU A 200 17.01 9.59 -15.71
C GLU A 200 17.58 10.89 -15.11
N ALA A 201 16.78 11.65 -14.35
CA ALA A 201 17.28 12.83 -13.64
C ALA A 201 18.32 12.47 -12.53
N ILE A 202 18.29 11.24 -12.02
CA ILE A 202 19.20 10.78 -10.95
C ILE A 202 20.44 10.10 -11.51
N LEU A 203 20.26 9.19 -12.47
CA LEU A 203 21.27 8.25 -12.98
C LEU A 203 21.59 8.42 -14.46
N GLY A 204 20.89 9.32 -15.16
CA GLY A 204 21.21 9.66 -16.54
C GLY A 204 22.59 10.30 -16.66
N ASP A 205 22.91 10.71 -17.88
CA ASP A 205 24.13 11.46 -18.18
C ASP A 205 23.94 12.91 -17.70
N THR A 206 24.11 13.07 -16.40
CA THR A 206 24.11 14.37 -15.75
C THR A 206 25.56 14.81 -15.63
N ALA A 207 25.82 16.12 -15.72
CA ALA A 207 27.17 16.68 -15.54
C ALA A 207 27.81 16.35 -14.16
N SER A 208 27.06 15.71 -13.27
CA SER A 208 27.41 15.36 -11.90
C SER A 208 27.61 13.86 -11.65
N LEU A 209 27.48 12.97 -12.66
CA LEU A 209 27.61 11.52 -12.48
C LEU A 209 28.35 10.81 -13.62
N ASP A 210 29.61 10.45 -13.37
CA ASP A 210 30.43 9.60 -14.24
C ASP A 210 30.57 8.20 -13.64
N LEU A 211 29.89 7.19 -14.19
CA LEU A 211 29.90 5.82 -13.65
C LEU A 211 31.23 5.07 -13.90
N THR A 212 32.15 5.62 -14.68
CA THR A 212 33.50 5.05 -14.84
C THR A 212 34.41 5.38 -13.66
N GLU A 213 34.18 6.53 -13.01
CA GLU A 213 34.95 7.00 -11.85
C GLU A 213 34.17 6.91 -10.52
N GLN A 214 32.85 7.14 -10.58
CA GLN A 214 31.96 7.35 -9.45
C GLN A 214 30.97 6.18 -9.31
N VAL A 215 31.48 5.05 -8.84
CA VAL A 215 30.70 3.81 -8.72
C VAL A 215 30.06 3.59 -7.36
N SER A 216 30.43 4.35 -6.32
CA SER A 216 29.80 4.19 -5.01
C SER A 216 29.83 5.44 -4.14
N THR A 217 28.79 5.60 -3.32
CA THR A 217 28.78 6.55 -2.20
C THR A 217 28.00 5.97 -1.02
N HIS A 218 28.41 6.35 0.19
CA HIS A 218 27.72 6.07 1.44
C HIS A 218 27.34 7.36 2.19
N GLY A 219 27.31 8.52 1.51
CA GLY A 219 26.89 9.79 2.10
C GLY A 219 27.77 10.27 3.25
N ARG A 220 29.10 10.27 3.08
CA ARG A 220 30.02 10.81 4.08
C ARG A 220 30.01 12.35 4.05
N GLU A 221 30.41 12.98 5.15
CA GLU A 221 30.58 14.43 5.18
C GLU A 221 31.59 14.88 4.10
N GLY A 222 31.22 15.89 3.30
CA GLY A 222 32.03 16.38 2.19
C GLY A 222 31.93 15.57 0.89
N ASP A 223 31.08 14.54 0.83
CA ASP A 223 30.87 13.74 -0.38
C ASP A 223 30.02 14.51 -1.41
N ALA A 224 30.69 15.07 -2.42
CA ALA A 224 30.03 15.85 -3.47
C ALA A 224 29.07 15.02 -4.33
N LEU A 225 29.38 13.75 -4.57
CA LEU A 225 28.52 12.83 -5.31
C LEU A 225 27.22 12.61 -4.56
N ALA A 226 27.30 12.32 -3.25
CA ALA A 226 26.12 12.15 -2.41
C ALA A 226 25.21 13.40 -2.38
N MET A 227 25.80 14.58 -2.32
CA MET A 227 25.05 15.85 -2.32
C MET A 227 24.40 16.15 -3.68
N ASN A 228 25.04 15.78 -4.78
CA ASN A 228 24.46 15.90 -6.12
C ASN A 228 23.29 14.92 -6.29
N LEU A 229 23.49 13.65 -5.93
CA LEU A 229 22.43 12.63 -5.97
C LEU A 229 21.25 13.01 -5.07
N LYS A 230 21.50 13.54 -3.87
CA LYS A 230 20.48 14.05 -2.96
C LYS A 230 19.60 15.10 -3.65
N ARG A 231 20.21 16.08 -4.31
CA ARG A 231 19.49 17.15 -5.03
C ARG A 231 18.67 16.57 -6.18
N ASN A 232 19.26 15.68 -6.96
CA ASN A 232 18.58 15.03 -8.08
C ASN A 232 17.34 14.26 -7.59
N VAL A 233 17.44 13.54 -6.47
CA VAL A 233 16.31 12.82 -5.89
C VAL A 233 15.20 13.78 -5.40
N GLU A 234 15.55 14.93 -4.81
CA GLU A 234 14.56 15.93 -4.38
C GLU A 234 13.76 16.52 -5.56
N GLU A 235 14.38 16.61 -6.73
CA GLU A 235 13.80 17.16 -7.96
C GLU A 235 13.17 16.10 -8.87
N ALA A 236 13.41 14.81 -8.61
CA ALA A 236 12.99 13.71 -9.48
C ALA A 236 11.52 13.29 -9.36
N PHE A 237 10.81 13.76 -8.33
CA PHE A 237 9.42 13.39 -8.12
C PHE A 237 8.45 14.32 -8.88
N SER A 238 7.44 13.73 -9.50
CA SER A 238 6.37 14.44 -10.21
C SER A 238 5.00 13.84 -9.89
N VAL A 239 3.94 14.61 -10.12
CA VAL A 239 2.56 14.09 -10.08
C VAL A 239 2.18 13.69 -11.49
N GLU A 240 1.91 12.41 -11.71
CA GLU A 240 1.55 11.87 -13.02
C GLU A 240 0.04 11.94 -13.25
N THR A 241 -0.72 11.37 -12.31
CA THR A 241 -2.18 11.34 -12.38
C THR A 241 -2.80 11.51 -11.01
N VAL A 242 -3.99 12.12 -11.01
CA VAL A 242 -4.89 12.15 -9.87
C VAL A 242 -6.22 11.59 -10.38
N GLU A 243 -6.59 10.41 -9.89
CA GLU A 243 -7.78 9.70 -10.34
C GLU A 243 -8.64 9.31 -9.15
N PRO A 244 -9.98 9.29 -9.29
CA PRO A 244 -10.85 8.74 -8.25
C PRO A 244 -10.40 7.32 -7.91
N LEU A 245 -10.25 7.02 -6.63
CA LEU A 245 -9.88 5.67 -6.18
C LEU A 245 -10.95 4.72 -6.70
N GLN A 246 -10.58 3.89 -7.68
CA GLN A 246 -11.36 2.73 -8.05
C GLN A 246 -11.22 1.71 -6.92
N LEU A 247 -11.98 1.93 -5.85
CA LEU A 247 -12.46 0.80 -5.06
C LEU A 247 -13.13 -0.09 -6.09
N ALA A 248 -12.60 -1.29 -6.32
CA ALA A 248 -13.26 -2.27 -7.17
C ALA A 248 -14.73 -2.27 -6.75
N SER A 249 -15.59 -1.73 -7.62
CA SER A 249 -17.00 -1.75 -7.34
C SER A 249 -17.35 -3.22 -7.44
N PHE A 250 -17.39 -3.90 -6.30
CA PHE A 250 -18.42 -4.90 -6.15
C PHE A 250 -19.68 -4.10 -6.43
N GLN A 251 -20.21 -4.23 -7.64
CA GLN A 251 -21.60 -3.96 -7.84
C GLN A 251 -22.25 -4.78 -6.75
N LYS A 252 -22.69 -4.11 -5.69
CA LYS A 252 -23.76 -4.62 -4.87
C LYS A 252 -24.92 -4.61 -5.85
N ASN A 253 -25.00 -5.67 -6.65
CA ASN A 253 -26.21 -6.03 -7.35
C ASN A 253 -27.27 -5.82 -6.29
N ALA A 254 -28.25 -4.96 -6.58
CA ALA A 254 -29.38 -4.76 -5.70
C ALA A 254 -29.75 -6.15 -5.23
N VAL A 255 -29.59 -6.42 -3.92
CA VAL A 255 -29.90 -7.73 -3.37
C VAL A 255 -31.32 -7.95 -3.83
N PRO A 256 -31.58 -8.93 -4.71
CA PRO A 256 -32.93 -9.21 -5.14
C PRO A 256 -33.74 -9.32 -3.87
N ASP A 257 -34.91 -8.67 -3.83
CA ASP A 257 -35.81 -8.73 -2.69
C ASP A 257 -35.82 -10.17 -2.16
N GLY A 258 -35.68 -10.33 -0.85
CA GLY A 258 -35.28 -11.55 -0.15
C GLY A 258 -36.18 -12.77 -0.38
N SER A 259 -37.12 -12.71 -1.32
CA SER A 259 -37.77 -13.84 -1.96
C SER A 259 -36.75 -14.74 -2.67
N ALA A 260 -36.16 -15.64 -1.88
CA ALA A 260 -35.63 -16.94 -2.28
C ALA A 260 -34.68 -16.96 -3.50
N ILE A 261 -33.47 -16.41 -3.34
CA ILE A 261 -32.34 -16.90 -4.14
C ILE A 261 -31.89 -18.22 -3.50
N GLY A 262 -32.46 -19.32 -3.98
CA GLY A 262 -31.98 -20.67 -3.70
C GLY A 262 -32.96 -21.59 -2.98
N THR A 263 -32.58 -22.87 -2.97
CA THR A 263 -33.30 -23.98 -2.36
C THR A 263 -33.24 -23.88 -0.83
N PRO A 264 -34.36 -23.89 -0.09
CA PRO A 264 -34.32 -23.82 1.37
C PRO A 264 -33.45 -24.92 1.99
N TYR A 265 -32.48 -24.54 2.82
CA TYR A 265 -31.64 -25.52 3.49
C TYR A 265 -32.39 -26.13 4.67
N ARG A 266 -32.61 -27.45 4.64
CA ARG A 266 -33.23 -28.17 5.74
C ARG A 266 -32.23 -28.35 6.88
N PHE A 267 -32.18 -27.37 7.78
CA PHE A 267 -31.45 -27.49 9.04
C PHE A 267 -32.13 -28.52 9.95
N THR A 268 -31.45 -29.63 10.23
CA THR A 268 -31.95 -30.68 11.12
C THR A 268 -31.09 -30.76 12.38
N ILE A 269 -31.76 -30.87 13.52
CA ILE A 269 -31.12 -31.06 14.82
C ILE A 269 -31.89 -32.09 15.62
N SER A 270 -31.20 -32.79 16.53
CA SER A 270 -31.83 -33.73 17.46
C SER A 270 -32.86 -33.00 18.33
N ARG A 271 -33.98 -33.68 18.63
CA ARG A 271 -35.11 -33.11 19.38
C ARG A 271 -34.74 -32.47 20.72
N GLY A 272 -33.66 -32.91 21.37
CA GLY A 272 -33.18 -32.38 22.64
C GLY A 272 -32.29 -31.13 22.53
N PHE A 273 -31.99 -30.65 21.33
CA PHE A 273 -31.15 -29.47 21.11
C PHE A 273 -32.02 -28.22 20.87
N PRO A 274 -31.73 -27.07 21.50
CA PRO A 274 -32.49 -25.84 21.25
C PRO A 274 -32.34 -25.40 19.80
N ILE A 275 -33.34 -24.73 19.24
CA ILE A 275 -33.22 -24.12 17.91
C ILE A 275 -32.41 -22.82 18.07
N PRO A 276 -31.28 -22.63 17.35
CA PRO A 276 -30.51 -21.40 17.42
C PRO A 276 -31.30 -20.23 16.81
N ARG A 277 -30.99 -18.99 17.23
CA ARG A 277 -31.57 -17.80 16.60
C ARG A 277 -30.93 -17.59 15.24
N LEU A 278 -31.56 -18.12 14.19
CA LEU A 278 -31.10 -17.93 12.82
C LEU A 278 -31.49 -16.54 12.30
N PRO A 279 -30.64 -15.89 11.47
CA PRO A 279 -30.96 -14.62 10.84
C PRO A 279 -32.21 -14.72 9.94
N THR A 280 -33.12 -13.75 10.05
CA THR A 280 -34.36 -13.71 9.24
C THR A 280 -34.19 -12.91 7.95
N ASP A 281 -33.23 -12.00 7.93
CA ASP A 281 -32.80 -11.17 6.79
C ASP A 281 -31.99 -11.95 5.75
N TYR A 282 -31.35 -13.04 6.16
CA TYR A 282 -30.57 -13.93 5.30
C TYR A 282 -30.99 -15.40 5.49
N PRO A 283 -32.10 -15.83 4.84
CA PRO A 283 -32.59 -17.19 5.01
C PRO A 283 -31.56 -18.23 4.58
N LEU A 284 -31.52 -19.35 5.29
CA LEU A 284 -30.59 -20.45 5.04
C LEU A 284 -31.00 -21.18 3.76
N THR A 285 -30.14 -21.18 2.74
CA THR A 285 -30.34 -21.91 1.47
C THR A 285 -29.16 -22.85 1.17
N GLU A 286 -29.39 -23.91 0.41
CA GLU A 286 -28.36 -24.88 0.04
C GLU A 286 -27.20 -24.20 -0.68
N GLU A 287 -27.49 -23.24 -1.55
CA GLU A 287 -26.53 -22.50 -2.34
C GLU A 287 -25.70 -21.55 -1.47
N ARG A 288 -26.31 -20.90 -0.47
CA ARG A 288 -25.59 -20.07 0.52
C ARG A 288 -24.68 -20.91 1.39
N VAL A 289 -25.15 -22.08 1.86
CA VAL A 289 -24.33 -23.02 2.63
C VAL A 289 -23.16 -23.53 1.80
N ALA A 290 -23.40 -23.89 0.53
CA ALA A 290 -22.36 -24.34 -0.38
C ALA A 290 -21.34 -23.23 -0.69
N LEU A 291 -21.81 -22.00 -0.94
CA LEU A 291 -20.95 -20.84 -1.16
C LEU A 291 -20.11 -20.53 0.09
N GLY A 292 -20.74 -20.48 1.26
CA GLY A 292 -20.04 -20.26 2.52
C GLY A 292 -18.97 -21.33 2.77
N ARG A 293 -19.25 -22.60 2.46
CA ARG A 293 -18.25 -23.68 2.54
C ARG A 293 -17.06 -23.45 1.61
N ARG A 294 -17.29 -22.97 0.39
CA ARG A 294 -16.20 -22.63 -0.54
C ARG A 294 -15.36 -21.46 -0.01
N LEU A 295 -16.02 -20.37 0.36
CA LEU A 295 -15.35 -19.17 0.89
C LEU A 295 -14.56 -19.47 2.18
N PHE A 296 -15.09 -20.33 3.06
CA PHE A 296 -14.41 -20.73 4.29
C PHE A 296 -13.06 -21.42 4.02
N ALA A 297 -12.92 -22.10 2.88
CA ALA A 297 -11.69 -22.76 2.47
C ALA A 297 -10.86 -21.92 1.47
N ASP A 298 -11.33 -20.74 1.07
CA ASP A 298 -10.71 -19.94 0.02
C ASP A 298 -9.62 -19.04 0.59
N GLY A 299 -8.38 -19.26 0.14
CA GLY A 299 -7.24 -18.44 0.51
C GLY A 299 -7.26 -17.04 -0.11
N GLN A 300 -7.98 -16.83 -1.22
CA GLN A 300 -8.07 -15.51 -1.88
C GLN A 300 -8.74 -14.44 -1.02
N LEU A 301 -9.39 -14.82 0.08
CA LEU A 301 -9.93 -13.89 1.05
C LEU A 301 -8.85 -13.32 2.00
N SER A 302 -7.63 -13.86 2.01
CA SER A 302 -6.48 -13.24 2.68
C SER A 302 -5.72 -12.29 1.77
N ARG A 303 -5.02 -11.31 2.36
CA ARG A 303 -4.24 -10.28 1.65
C ARG A 303 -3.25 -10.87 0.63
N ASP A 304 -2.68 -12.04 0.92
CA ASP A 304 -1.65 -12.71 0.13
C ASP A 304 -2.14 -13.98 -0.58
N GLY A 305 -3.43 -14.33 -0.47
CA GLY A 305 -4.00 -15.52 -1.06
C GLY A 305 -3.68 -16.85 -0.36
N ARG A 306 -2.92 -16.87 0.75
CA ARG A 306 -2.35 -18.08 1.36
C ARG A 306 -3.11 -18.64 2.56
N VAL A 307 -3.92 -17.83 3.24
CA VAL A 307 -4.57 -18.21 4.51
C VAL A 307 -6.09 -18.20 4.32
N SER A 308 -6.78 -19.26 4.73
CA SER A 308 -8.24 -19.31 4.70
C SER A 308 -8.79 -19.50 6.11
N CYS A 309 -10.10 -19.39 6.30
CA CYS A 309 -10.68 -19.71 7.60
C CYS A 309 -10.37 -21.17 8.00
N ALA A 310 -10.36 -22.08 7.01
CA ALA A 310 -10.10 -23.50 7.19
C ALA A 310 -8.64 -23.82 7.59
N SER A 311 -7.66 -22.94 7.32
CA SER A 311 -6.26 -23.21 7.71
C SER A 311 -6.06 -23.15 9.22
N CYS A 312 -6.77 -22.25 9.92
CA CYS A 312 -6.76 -22.17 11.39
C CYS A 312 -7.93 -22.91 12.04
N HIS A 313 -8.99 -23.22 11.28
CA HIS A 313 -10.16 -23.96 11.76
C HIS A 313 -10.45 -25.22 10.93
N PRO A 314 -9.55 -26.22 10.91
CA PRO A 314 -9.74 -27.41 10.11
C PRO A 314 -10.92 -28.26 10.61
N ALA A 315 -11.77 -28.71 9.69
CA ALA A 315 -12.90 -29.57 10.02
C ALA A 315 -12.46 -30.89 10.68
N ALA A 316 -11.29 -31.43 10.28
CA ALA A 316 -10.73 -32.68 10.81
C ALA A 316 -10.43 -32.61 12.33
N THR A 317 -10.20 -31.41 12.86
CA THR A 317 -9.91 -31.16 14.28
C THR A 317 -11.02 -30.35 14.94
N ALA A 318 -12.27 -30.63 14.54
CA ALA A 318 -13.44 -30.01 15.13
C ALA A 318 -13.46 -28.46 15.00
N PHE A 319 -12.89 -27.95 13.90
CA PHE A 319 -12.78 -26.52 13.58
C PHE A 319 -11.96 -25.72 14.61
N ALA A 320 -11.06 -26.37 15.33
CA ALA A 320 -10.04 -25.74 16.17
C ALA A 320 -8.66 -26.03 15.60
N ASP A 321 -7.71 -25.11 15.77
CA ASP A 321 -6.34 -25.36 15.36
C ASP A 321 -5.70 -26.42 16.27
N PRO A 322 -5.11 -27.51 15.75
CA PRO A 322 -4.33 -28.43 16.57
C PRO A 322 -3.09 -27.77 17.17
N GLN A 323 -2.59 -26.67 16.60
CA GLN A 323 -1.52 -25.87 17.18
C GLN A 323 -2.05 -24.96 18.28
N VAL A 324 -1.30 -24.83 19.38
CA VAL A 324 -1.65 -23.91 20.49
C VAL A 324 -1.69 -22.45 20.05
N PHE A 325 -0.85 -22.09 19.09
CA PHE A 325 -0.85 -20.78 18.44
C PHE A 325 -0.85 -21.00 16.93
N SER A 326 -1.85 -20.45 16.25
CA SER A 326 -2.01 -20.56 14.81
C SER A 326 -0.89 -19.81 14.10
N ILE A 327 -0.64 -20.17 12.84
CA ILE A 327 0.25 -19.40 11.98
C ILE A 327 -0.59 -18.33 11.27
N GLY A 328 -0.28 -17.07 11.54
CA GLY A 328 -0.89 -15.91 10.93
C GLY A 328 -0.42 -15.69 9.48
N LEU A 329 -0.98 -14.65 8.88
CA LEU A 329 -0.73 -14.24 7.50
C LEU A 329 0.76 -13.96 7.21
N ASP A 330 1.49 -13.45 8.20
CA ASP A 330 2.91 -13.11 8.15
C ASP A 330 3.83 -14.30 8.48
N GLY A 331 3.28 -15.52 8.60
CA GLY A 331 4.02 -16.71 9.02
C GLY A 331 4.35 -16.74 10.51
N GLN A 332 3.92 -15.76 11.29
CA GLN A 332 4.17 -15.68 12.74
C GLN A 332 3.07 -16.36 13.53
N LYS A 333 3.39 -16.77 14.77
CA LYS A 333 2.40 -17.34 15.69
C LYS A 333 1.43 -16.28 16.18
N THR A 334 0.13 -16.58 16.17
CA THR A 334 -0.90 -15.72 16.75
C THR A 334 -0.75 -15.65 18.28
N PRO A 335 -1.15 -14.54 18.92
CA PRO A 335 -1.03 -14.40 20.38
C PRO A 335 -2.05 -15.25 21.16
N ARG A 336 -3.01 -15.88 20.48
CA ARG A 336 -4.07 -16.69 21.08
C ARG A 336 -4.35 -17.93 20.24
N HIS A 337 -4.88 -18.95 20.90
CA HIS A 337 -5.36 -20.17 20.28
C HIS A 337 -6.62 -19.92 19.44
N SER A 338 -6.66 -20.48 18.24
CA SER A 338 -7.86 -20.45 17.39
C SER A 338 -8.89 -21.44 17.90
N MET A 339 -9.89 -20.90 18.62
CA MET A 339 -10.95 -21.66 19.27
C MET A 339 -11.82 -22.43 18.26
N PRO A 340 -12.48 -23.53 18.69
CA PRO A 340 -13.43 -24.25 17.85
C PRO A 340 -14.58 -23.35 17.38
N LEU A 341 -14.96 -23.47 16.10
CA LEU A 341 -16.12 -22.78 15.53
C LEU A 341 -17.42 -23.59 15.60
N LEU A 342 -17.37 -24.80 16.16
CA LEU A 342 -18.56 -25.62 16.37
C LEU A 342 -19.55 -24.95 17.31
N ASN A 343 -20.83 -25.09 17.00
CA ASN A 343 -21.96 -24.64 17.81
C ASN A 343 -22.04 -23.13 18.09
N LEU A 344 -21.31 -22.28 17.36
CA LEU A 344 -21.38 -20.82 17.53
C LEU A 344 -22.79 -20.25 17.29
N ALA A 345 -23.63 -20.92 16.50
CA ALA A 345 -25.03 -20.53 16.30
C ALA A 345 -25.86 -20.52 17.61
N TRP A 346 -25.40 -21.23 18.65
CA TRP A 346 -26.04 -21.26 19.98
C TRP A 346 -25.38 -20.34 21.01
N LYS A 347 -24.31 -19.64 20.63
CA LYS A 347 -23.68 -18.67 21.52
C LYS A 347 -24.65 -17.50 21.71
N HIS A 348 -25.05 -17.25 22.95
CA HIS A 348 -25.77 -16.03 23.30
C HIS A 348 -24.80 -14.85 23.22
N ALA A 349 -25.24 -13.76 22.58
CA ALA A 349 -24.52 -12.48 22.57
C ALA A 349 -24.66 -11.75 23.90
#